data_AF-A0A9E3DM10-F1
#
_entry.id   AF-A0A9E3DM10-F1
#
_cell.length_a   1.000
_cell.length_b   1.000
_cell.length_c   1.000
_cell.angle_alpha   90.00
_cell.angle_beta   90.00
_cell.angle_gamma   90.00
#
_symmetry.space_group_name_H-M   'P 1'
#
loop_
_entity.id
_entity.type
_entity.pdbx_description
1 polymer ?
#
loop_
_entity_poly.entity_id
_entity_poly.type
_entity_poly.pdbx_seq_one_letter_code
_entity_poly.pdbx_strand_id
1 'polypeptide(L)'
;MNRRQWFRFAAFSSFAGRRLLRGAQPPQDAAAKQGLTVGDYQPKSMLHVRETKVPRARYPVIDWHTHITGGGTPGKKIRFGLTPETCLEVMDRKNIRTMIDLTGGYGDALQDAILQLQKPHPERFLVFTEPAYDRASDPGYAKLQGDLIADAHNAGAHGLKVLKRLGLVLRENGTGPLVRIDDKRFDPMWDAAGSLGMPVAIHTSDPEAFFLPIDR
;
A
#
# COMPACT_ATOMS: atom_id res chain seq x y z
N MET A 1 2.08 -41.51 -23.89
CA MET A 1 1.05 -40.91 -24.77
C MET A 1 0.96 -39.43 -24.42
N ASN A 2 1.43 -38.54 -25.32
CA ASN A 2 1.82 -37.15 -25.02
C ASN A 2 0.82 -36.12 -25.60
N ARG A 3 0.64 -34.98 -24.91
CA ARG A 3 -0.42 -33.94 -25.05
C ARG A 3 -0.42 -33.13 -26.37
N ARG A 4 0.18 -33.62 -27.46
CA ARG A 4 0.38 -32.84 -28.71
C ARG A 4 -0.46 -33.27 -29.93
N GLN A 5 -1.53 -34.05 -29.76
CA GLN A 5 -2.35 -34.54 -30.91
C GLN A 5 -3.83 -34.09 -30.94
N TRP A 6 -4.25 -33.17 -30.08
CA TRP A 6 -5.67 -32.76 -30.00
C TRP A 6 -6.12 -31.65 -30.96
N PHE A 7 -5.30 -31.24 -31.94
CA PHE A 7 -5.59 -30.07 -32.79
C PHE A 7 -5.85 -30.32 -34.28
N ARG A 8 -6.26 -31.53 -34.70
CA ARG A 8 -6.66 -31.76 -36.09
C ARG A 8 -7.87 -32.67 -36.17
N PHE A 9 -9.02 -32.06 -36.50
CA PHE A 9 -10.34 -32.59 -36.93
C PHE A 9 -11.38 -31.71 -36.21
N ALA A 10 -12.17 -30.84 -36.83
CA ALA A 10 -12.65 -30.78 -38.19
C ALA A 10 -12.93 -29.32 -38.59
N ALA A 11 -12.55 -28.96 -39.81
CA ALA A 11 -13.13 -27.87 -40.56
C ALA A 11 -13.90 -28.50 -41.71
N PHE A 12 -15.22 -28.29 -41.80
CA PHE A 12 -15.91 -27.73 -42.97
C PHE A 12 -17.44 -27.78 -42.82
N SER A 13 -18.09 -26.77 -43.42
CA SER A 13 -19.53 -26.54 -43.59
C SER A 13 -20.17 -25.72 -42.47
N SER A 14 -20.85 -24.60 -42.68
CA SER A 14 -21.44 -24.01 -43.89
C SER A 14 -21.68 -22.51 -43.67
N PHE A 15 -21.64 -21.74 -44.76
CA PHE A 15 -21.97 -20.32 -44.79
C PHE A 15 -23.46 -20.10 -44.46
N ALA A 16 -23.74 -19.46 -43.32
CA ALA A 16 -25.01 -18.81 -43.05
C ALA A 16 -24.71 -17.55 -42.22
N GLY A 17 -25.04 -16.38 -42.77
CA GLY A 17 -24.72 -15.08 -42.19
C GLY A 17 -25.25 -14.96 -40.76
N ARG A 18 -24.33 -14.87 -39.79
CA ARG A 18 -24.61 -14.40 -38.44
C ARG A 18 -24.13 -12.97 -38.32
N ARG A 19 -25.10 -12.06 -38.28
CA ARG A 19 -24.98 -10.68 -37.82
C ARG A 19 -24.16 -10.69 -36.51
N LEU A 20 -22.98 -10.09 -36.52
CA LEU A 20 -22.21 -9.81 -35.31
C LEU A 20 -23.08 -8.94 -34.41
N LEU A 21 -23.71 -9.54 -33.40
CA LEU A 21 -24.21 -8.81 -32.24
C LEU A 21 -22.97 -8.26 -31.54
N ARG A 22 -22.61 -7.01 -31.86
CA ARG A 22 -21.87 -6.15 -30.93
C ARG A 22 -22.62 -6.25 -29.61
N GLY A 23 -22.04 -6.93 -28.62
CA GLY A 23 -22.50 -6.81 -27.25
C GLY A 23 -22.43 -5.33 -26.90
N ALA A 24 -23.59 -4.69 -26.90
CA ALA A 24 -23.71 -3.34 -26.41
C ALA A 24 -23.26 -3.38 -24.95
N GLN A 25 -22.20 -2.64 -24.61
CA GLN A 25 -22.04 -2.20 -23.24
C GLN A 25 -23.36 -1.51 -22.88
N PRO A 26 -24.03 -1.90 -21.79
CA PRO A 26 -25.21 -1.16 -21.37
C PRO A 26 -24.80 0.31 -21.20
N PRO A 27 -25.68 1.25 -21.57
CA PRO A 27 -25.38 2.66 -21.41
C PRO A 27 -24.98 2.89 -19.95
N GLN A 28 -23.77 3.41 -19.75
CA GLN A 28 -23.44 4.08 -18.50
C GLN A 28 -24.39 5.26 -18.43
N ASP A 29 -25.49 5.09 -17.70
CA ASP A 29 -26.41 6.17 -17.40
C ASP A 29 -25.60 7.31 -16.81
N ALA A 30 -25.43 8.36 -17.60
CA ALA A 30 -24.95 9.68 -17.21
C ALA A 30 -26.00 10.40 -16.35
N ALA A 31 -26.58 9.69 -15.38
CA ALA A 31 -27.31 10.30 -14.28
C ALA A 31 -26.27 10.64 -13.21
N ALA A 32 -25.92 11.92 -13.12
CA ALA A 32 -25.27 12.50 -11.96
C ALA A 32 -26.19 12.27 -10.74
N LYS A 33 -26.01 11.11 -10.09
CA LYS A 33 -26.79 10.69 -8.94
C LYS A 33 -26.31 11.51 -7.73
N GLN A 34 -27.26 12.03 -6.96
CA GLN A 34 -27.04 12.38 -5.56
C GLN A 34 -26.13 11.31 -4.94
N GLY A 35 -24.96 11.73 -4.44
CA GLY A 35 -23.95 10.81 -3.93
C GLY A 35 -24.58 9.90 -2.88
N LEU A 36 -24.26 8.61 -2.93
CA LEU A 36 -24.64 7.67 -1.90
C LEU A 36 -24.21 8.23 -0.54
N THR A 37 -25.14 8.39 0.39
CA THR A 37 -24.76 8.88 1.73
C THR A 37 -24.09 7.75 2.51
N VAL A 38 -23.23 8.11 3.48
CA VAL A 38 -22.59 7.10 4.34
C VAL A 38 -23.63 6.25 5.08
N GLY A 39 -24.82 6.79 5.37
CA GLY A 39 -25.92 6.06 6.02
C GLY A 39 -26.64 5.07 5.11
N ASP A 40 -26.59 5.30 3.80
CA ASP A 40 -27.20 4.39 2.81
C ASP A 40 -26.23 3.27 2.42
N TYR A 41 -24.91 3.49 2.54
CA TYR A 41 -23.85 2.55 2.17
C TYR A 41 -23.85 1.27 3.03
N GLN A 42 -24.10 0.12 2.41
CA GLN A 42 -24.13 -1.20 3.04
C GLN A 42 -23.16 -2.18 2.38
N PRO A 43 -21.84 -2.05 2.63
CA PRO A 43 -20.83 -2.89 2.02
C PRO A 43 -21.03 -4.37 2.36
N LYS A 44 -21.04 -5.23 1.36
CA LYS A 44 -20.98 -6.68 1.55
C LYS A 44 -19.54 -7.12 1.79
N SER A 45 -19.33 -7.89 2.87
CA SER A 45 -18.04 -8.54 3.12
C SER A 45 -17.70 -9.49 1.97
N MET A 46 -16.56 -9.25 1.32
CA MET A 46 -15.99 -10.16 0.31
C MET A 46 -15.19 -11.32 0.95
N LEU A 47 -15.09 -11.36 2.28
CA LEU A 47 -14.33 -12.39 3.00
C LEU A 47 -15.20 -13.62 3.28
N HIS A 48 -15.02 -14.67 2.48
CA HIS A 48 -15.80 -15.92 2.58
C HIS A 48 -15.05 -16.99 3.38
N VAL A 49 -15.03 -16.88 4.71
CA VAL A 49 -14.36 -17.87 5.59
C VAL A 49 -15.13 -18.05 6.90
N ARG A 50 -14.84 -19.14 7.63
CA ARG A 50 -15.31 -19.33 9.01
C ARG A 50 -14.72 -18.23 9.90
N GLU A 51 -15.57 -17.47 10.57
CA GLU A 51 -15.14 -16.48 11.56
C GLU A 51 -14.81 -17.17 12.90
N THR A 52 -13.71 -16.77 13.54
CA THR A 52 -13.38 -17.14 14.91
C THR A 52 -12.93 -15.90 15.67
N LYS A 53 -13.63 -15.55 16.74
CA LYS A 53 -13.34 -14.35 17.53
C LYS A 53 -12.29 -14.65 18.59
N VAL A 54 -11.08 -14.14 18.39
CA VAL A 54 -9.98 -14.22 19.37
C VAL A 54 -9.82 -12.85 20.03
N PRO A 55 -10.33 -12.65 21.27
CA PRO A 55 -10.36 -11.32 21.87
C PRO A 55 -8.98 -10.80 22.28
N ARG A 56 -8.03 -11.70 22.58
CA ARG A 56 -6.66 -11.41 23.00
C ARG A 56 -5.73 -12.51 22.48
N ALA A 57 -4.53 -12.16 22.00
CA ALA A 57 -3.55 -13.15 21.58
C ALA A 57 -3.00 -13.95 22.77
N ARG A 58 -2.87 -15.28 22.61
CA ARG A 58 -2.33 -16.17 23.66
C ARG A 58 -0.86 -15.89 23.97
N TYR A 59 -0.10 -15.46 22.97
CA TYR A 59 1.31 -15.09 23.08
C TYR A 59 1.48 -13.63 22.65
N PRO A 60 2.52 -12.93 23.14
CA PRO A 60 2.81 -11.57 22.69
C PRO A 60 3.04 -11.54 21.18
N VAL A 61 2.33 -10.65 20.47
CA VAL A 61 2.44 -10.52 19.02
C VAL A 61 3.15 -9.24 18.61
N ILE A 62 3.79 -9.27 17.44
CA ILE A 62 4.26 -8.09 16.73
C ILE A 62 3.23 -7.79 15.65
N ASP A 63 2.60 -6.62 15.73
CA ASP A 63 1.74 -6.14 14.66
C ASP A 63 2.61 -5.48 13.59
N TRP A 64 2.80 -6.19 12.48
CA TRP A 64 3.76 -5.84 11.44
C TRP A 64 3.28 -4.72 10.50
N HIS A 65 1.98 -4.40 10.50
CA HIS A 65 1.42 -3.45 9.54
C HIS A 65 0.40 -2.56 10.22
N THR A 66 0.88 -1.42 10.70
CA THR A 66 0.02 -0.34 11.18
C THR A 66 0.27 0.95 10.40
N HIS A 67 -0.72 1.83 10.44
CA HIS A 67 -0.67 3.19 9.91
C HIS A 67 -1.03 4.15 11.06
N ILE A 68 -0.14 4.26 12.05
CA ILE A 68 -0.33 5.14 13.20
C ILE A 68 -0.14 6.59 12.74
N THR A 69 0.86 6.80 11.88
CA THR A 69 1.12 8.10 11.27
C THR A 69 0.72 8.16 9.80
N GLY A 70 0.68 9.37 9.23
CA GLY A 70 0.51 9.58 7.79
C GLY A 70 0.73 11.01 7.34
N GLY A 71 0.79 11.20 6.02
CA GLY A 71 1.01 12.51 5.40
C GLY A 71 2.43 13.06 5.53
N GLY A 72 3.41 12.19 5.86
CA GLY A 72 4.79 12.56 6.13
C GLY A 72 5.59 12.91 4.87
N THR A 73 5.54 14.18 4.47
CA THR A 73 6.55 14.80 3.58
C THR A 73 7.21 15.95 4.33
N PRO A 74 8.50 16.26 4.10
CA PRO A 74 9.17 17.41 4.68
C PRO A 74 8.38 18.71 4.52
N GLY A 75 8.43 19.56 5.56
CA GLY A 75 7.65 20.81 5.61
C GLY A 75 6.16 20.62 5.90
N LYS A 76 5.67 19.38 6.03
CA LYS A 76 4.31 19.09 6.51
C LYS A 76 4.39 18.37 7.85
N LYS A 77 3.58 18.82 8.81
CA LYS A 77 3.44 18.16 10.10
C LYS A 77 2.91 16.74 9.88
N ILE A 78 3.61 15.75 10.42
CA ILE A 78 3.15 14.37 10.44
C ILE A 78 1.83 14.27 11.22
N ARG A 79 0.89 13.49 10.70
CA ARG A 79 -0.44 13.32 11.28
C ARG A 79 -0.52 11.99 11.97
N PHE A 80 -1.22 11.95 13.10
CA PHE A 80 -1.47 10.73 13.86
C PHE A 80 -2.94 10.34 13.70
N GLY A 81 -3.19 9.12 13.23
CA GLY A 81 -4.54 8.55 13.18
C GLY A 81 -5.05 8.15 14.55
N LEU A 82 -4.13 7.80 15.47
CA LEU A 82 -4.37 7.54 16.88
C LEU A 82 -3.21 8.13 17.70
N THR A 83 -3.48 8.55 18.93
CA THR A 83 -2.40 8.97 19.84
C THR A 83 -1.59 7.74 20.31
N PRO A 84 -0.30 7.91 20.67
CA PRO A 84 0.51 6.82 21.23
C PRO A 84 -0.17 6.12 22.42
N GLU A 85 -0.83 6.87 23.30
CA GLU A 85 -1.53 6.35 24.47
C GLU A 85 -2.68 5.43 24.07
N THR A 86 -3.47 5.84 23.08
CA THR A 86 -4.59 5.03 22.56
C THR A 86 -4.06 3.74 21.93
N CYS A 87 -2.93 3.80 21.21
CA CYS A 87 -2.26 2.63 20.68
C CYS A 87 -1.81 1.68 21.81
N LEU A 88 -1.18 2.20 22.87
CA LEU A 88 -0.72 1.41 24.01
C LEU A 88 -1.88 0.68 24.72
N GLU A 89 -3.01 1.35 24.93
CA GLU A 89 -4.21 0.72 25.51
C GLU A 89 -4.71 -0.46 24.66
N VAL A 90 -4.76 -0.29 23.33
CA VAL A 90 -5.15 -1.36 22.41
C VAL A 90 -4.13 -2.50 22.46
N MET A 91 -2.85 -2.17 22.45
CA MET A 91 -1.77 -3.15 22.49
C MET A 91 -1.84 -4.00 23.76
N ASP A 92 -1.97 -3.36 24.93
CA ASP A 92 -2.05 -4.04 26.22
C ASP A 92 -3.28 -4.92 26.29
N ARG A 93 -4.44 -4.44 25.81
CA ARG A 93 -5.69 -5.19 25.76
C ARG A 93 -5.61 -6.42 24.84
N LYS A 94 -4.84 -6.34 23.75
CA LYS A 94 -4.74 -7.39 22.71
C LYS A 94 -3.52 -8.31 22.85
N ASN A 95 -2.62 -8.04 23.79
CA ASN A 95 -1.33 -8.73 23.92
C ASN A 95 -0.40 -8.48 22.71
N ILE A 96 -0.42 -7.25 22.19
CA ILE A 96 0.52 -6.79 21.16
C ILE A 96 1.72 -6.21 21.89
N ARG A 97 2.89 -6.80 21.69
CA ARG A 97 4.15 -6.34 22.26
C ARG A 97 4.66 -5.10 21.53
N THR A 98 4.64 -5.16 20.21
CA THR A 98 5.24 -4.15 19.33
C THR A 98 4.32 -3.89 18.15
N MET A 99 4.10 -2.63 17.82
CA MET A 99 3.45 -2.19 16.58
C MET A 99 4.50 -1.56 15.66
N ILE A 100 4.45 -1.90 14.39
CA ILE A 100 5.30 -1.30 13.37
C ILE A 100 4.48 -0.28 12.60
N ASP A 101 4.83 0.99 12.76
CA ASP A 101 4.26 2.10 12.00
C ASP A 101 4.95 2.18 10.65
N LEU A 102 4.22 1.85 9.59
CA LEU A 102 4.77 1.79 8.23
C LEU A 102 4.76 3.13 7.49
N THR A 103 4.24 4.20 8.10
CA THR A 103 3.97 5.47 7.41
C THR A 103 4.58 6.69 8.07
N GLY A 104 5.79 6.52 8.62
CA GLY A 104 6.56 7.58 9.28
C GLY A 104 7.03 8.71 8.36
N GLY A 105 6.82 8.64 7.05
CA GLY A 105 7.32 9.62 6.10
C GLY A 105 8.84 9.56 5.92
N TYR A 106 9.44 10.71 5.63
CA TYR A 106 10.89 10.88 5.48
C TYR A 106 11.33 12.27 5.96
N GLY A 107 12.64 12.46 6.18
CA GLY A 107 13.20 13.72 6.69
C GLY A 107 12.63 14.10 8.07
N ASP A 108 12.26 15.36 8.27
CA ASP A 108 11.75 15.86 9.55
C ASP A 108 10.48 15.13 10.02
N ALA A 109 9.60 14.73 9.08
CA ALA A 109 8.39 13.98 9.43
C ALA A 109 8.72 12.64 10.10
N LEU A 110 9.74 11.95 9.61
CA LEU A 110 10.24 10.71 10.19
C LEU A 110 10.83 10.93 11.58
N GLN A 111 11.60 12.01 11.75
CA GLN A 111 12.15 12.36 13.07
C GLN A 111 11.04 12.60 14.09
N ASP A 112 9.98 13.32 13.69
CA ASP A 112 8.82 13.56 14.55
C ASP A 112 8.09 12.27 14.94
N ALA A 113 7.87 11.34 13.99
CA ALA A 113 7.29 10.03 14.29
C ALA A 113 8.14 9.24 15.28
N ILE A 114 9.46 9.18 15.06
CA ILE A 114 10.39 8.47 15.94
C ILE A 114 10.41 9.10 17.34
N LEU A 115 10.40 10.43 17.43
CA LEU A 115 10.39 11.17 18.70
C LEU A 115 9.11 10.95 19.51
N GLN A 116 7.97 10.74 18.86
CA GLN A 116 6.68 10.59 19.53
C GLN A 116 6.30 9.13 19.80
N LEU A 117 6.71 8.18 18.95
CA LEU A 117 6.38 6.76 19.09
C LEU A 117 7.54 5.97 19.68
N GLN A 118 8.65 5.89 18.94
CA GLN A 118 9.72 4.93 19.21
C GLN A 118 10.57 5.35 20.42
N LYS A 119 11.00 6.61 20.51
CA LYS A 119 11.88 7.07 21.61
C LYS A 119 11.21 6.99 23.00
N PRO A 120 9.95 7.40 23.19
CA PRO A 120 9.29 7.29 24.48
C PRO A 120 8.91 5.84 24.83
N HIS A 121 8.77 4.97 23.82
CA HIS A 121 8.31 3.59 23.99
C HIS A 121 9.11 2.58 23.13
N PRO A 122 10.42 2.41 23.38
CA PRO A 122 11.36 1.73 22.48
C PRO A 122 11.07 0.24 22.20
N GLU A 123 10.32 -0.44 23.07
CA GLU A 123 9.90 -1.83 22.83
C GLU A 123 8.49 -1.95 22.24
N ARG A 124 7.75 -0.84 22.18
CA ARG A 124 6.33 -0.81 21.82
C ARG A 124 6.11 -0.35 20.38
N PHE A 125 6.93 0.54 19.87
CA PHE A 125 6.81 1.04 18.51
C PHE A 125 8.12 0.96 17.75
N LEU A 126 8.04 0.54 16.49
CA LEU A 126 9.10 0.72 15.50
C LEU A 126 8.54 1.54 14.34
N VAL A 127 9.34 2.44 13.78
CA VAL A 127 8.92 3.32 12.68
C VAL A 127 9.69 2.98 11.41
N PHE A 128 8.99 2.85 10.29
CA PHE A 128 9.59 2.73 8.96
C PHE A 128 9.54 4.06 8.22
N THR A 129 10.53 4.29 7.35
CA THR A 129 10.54 5.43 6.43
C THR A 129 9.80 5.10 5.13
N GLU A 130 9.44 6.14 4.38
CA GLU A 130 8.81 6.04 3.06
C GLU A 130 9.69 6.67 1.96
N PRO A 131 9.55 6.27 0.69
CA PRO A 131 10.16 6.98 -0.43
C PRO A 131 9.61 8.41 -0.58
N ALA A 132 10.48 9.34 -0.96
CA ALA A 132 10.16 10.74 -1.27
C ALA A 132 9.47 10.87 -2.64
N TYR A 133 8.30 10.24 -2.79
CA TYR A 133 7.61 10.14 -4.09
C TYR A 133 7.17 11.48 -4.67
N ASP A 134 6.96 12.50 -3.84
CA ASP A 134 6.71 13.88 -4.28
C ASP A 134 7.90 14.50 -5.02
N ARG A 135 9.08 13.90 -4.90
CA ARG A 135 10.32 14.30 -5.58
C ARG A 135 10.75 13.33 -6.67
N ALA A 136 9.95 12.31 -6.98
CA ALA A 136 10.35 11.21 -7.87
C ALA A 136 10.65 11.63 -9.32
N SER A 137 10.22 12.83 -9.73
CA SER A 137 10.51 13.40 -11.05
C SER A 137 11.62 14.45 -11.03
N ASP A 138 12.18 14.77 -9.86
CA ASP A 138 13.24 15.75 -9.75
C ASP A 138 14.53 15.24 -10.40
N PRO A 139 15.28 16.12 -11.10
CA PRO A 139 16.65 15.80 -11.48
C PRO A 139 17.47 15.39 -10.25
N GLY A 140 18.14 14.25 -10.32
CA GLY A 140 18.96 13.72 -9.21
C GLY A 140 18.18 12.94 -8.14
N TYR A 141 16.88 12.68 -8.33
CA TYR A 141 16.07 11.89 -7.40
C TYR A 141 16.73 10.58 -6.97
N ALA A 142 17.36 9.85 -7.89
CA ALA A 142 17.97 8.55 -7.59
C ALA A 142 19.02 8.65 -6.47
N LYS A 143 19.94 9.61 -6.57
CA LYS A 143 20.95 9.84 -5.53
C LYS A 143 20.30 10.30 -4.23
N LEU A 144 19.43 11.31 -4.32
CA LEU A 144 18.71 11.85 -3.17
C LEU A 144 17.97 10.75 -2.39
N GLN A 145 17.26 9.87 -3.09
CA GLN A 145 16.46 8.83 -2.46
C GLN A 145 17.35 7.82 -1.74
N GLY A 146 18.51 7.46 -2.30
CA GLY A 146 19.51 6.63 -1.61
C GLY A 146 20.04 7.32 -0.35
N ASP A 147 20.41 8.60 -0.44
CA ASP A 147 20.88 9.39 0.70
C ASP A 147 19.81 9.44 1.82
N LEU A 148 18.53 9.65 1.46
CA LEU A 148 17.41 9.69 2.41
C LEU A 148 17.20 8.35 3.14
N ILE A 149 17.49 7.21 2.51
CA ILE A 149 17.43 5.91 3.19
C ILE A 149 18.55 5.80 4.24
N ALA A 150 19.77 6.24 3.91
CA ALA A 150 20.87 6.27 4.87
C ALA A 150 20.57 7.21 6.04
N ASP A 151 20.02 8.39 5.77
CA ASP A 151 19.62 9.35 6.80
C ASP A 151 18.50 8.78 7.69
N ALA A 152 17.51 8.11 7.10
CA ALA A 152 16.43 7.47 7.84
C ALA A 152 16.93 6.36 8.76
N HIS A 153 17.85 5.51 8.28
CA HIS A 153 18.50 4.51 9.12
C HIS A 153 19.24 5.16 10.30
N ASN A 154 20.04 6.20 10.04
CA ASN A 154 20.77 6.93 11.08
C ASN A 154 19.84 7.62 12.09
N ALA A 155 18.66 8.05 11.66
CA ALA A 155 17.61 8.58 12.54
C ALA A 155 16.96 7.51 13.43
N GLY A 156 17.11 6.23 13.10
CA GLY A 156 16.56 5.08 13.83
C GLY A 156 15.33 4.46 13.18
N ALA A 157 15.08 4.70 11.88
CA ALA A 157 14.06 3.95 11.15
C ALA A 157 14.45 2.47 11.04
N HIS A 158 13.48 1.59 11.27
CA HIS A 158 13.68 0.14 11.29
C HIS A 158 13.39 -0.55 9.95
N GLY A 159 13.04 0.20 8.91
CA GLY A 159 12.75 -0.36 7.59
C GLY A 159 12.19 0.67 6.62
N LEU A 160 11.89 0.20 5.41
CA LEU A 160 11.35 0.98 4.29
C LEU A 160 9.95 0.47 3.92
N LYS A 161 8.97 1.37 3.84
CA LYS A 161 7.63 1.08 3.31
C LYS A 161 7.47 1.58 1.88
N VAL A 162 7.23 0.66 0.96
CA VAL A 162 6.80 0.96 -0.40
C VAL A 162 5.28 0.91 -0.45
N LEU A 163 4.65 2.08 -0.56
CA LEU A 163 3.20 2.17 -0.67
C LEU A 163 2.72 1.80 -2.07
N LYS A 164 1.47 1.35 -2.13
CA LYS A 164 0.71 1.13 -3.38
C LYS A 164 0.62 2.34 -4.30
N ARG A 165 1.05 3.52 -3.83
CA ARG A 165 1.25 4.70 -4.67
C ARG A 165 2.08 4.35 -5.90
N LEU A 166 3.17 3.59 -5.73
CA LEU A 166 3.93 2.99 -6.82
C LEU A 166 3.08 1.88 -7.46
N GLY A 167 2.75 2.05 -8.74
CA GLY A 167 1.88 1.12 -9.48
C GLY A 167 0.42 1.56 -9.60
N LEU A 168 -0.12 2.40 -8.69
CA LEU A 168 -1.49 2.91 -8.80
C LEU A 168 -1.59 4.36 -9.28
N VAL A 169 -0.77 5.27 -8.73
CA VAL A 169 -0.95 6.71 -8.96
C VAL A 169 0.33 7.53 -9.14
N LEU A 170 1.52 6.96 -8.84
CA LEU A 170 2.78 7.66 -9.10
C LEU A 170 3.01 7.79 -10.61
N ARG A 171 3.09 9.02 -11.11
CA ARG A 171 3.22 9.32 -12.54
C ARG A 171 4.43 10.22 -12.80
N GLU A 172 5.03 10.05 -13.98
CA GLU A 172 6.07 10.98 -14.46
C GLU A 172 5.53 12.41 -14.48
N ASN A 173 6.22 13.33 -13.80
CA ASN A 173 5.82 14.73 -13.67
C ASN A 173 4.36 14.92 -13.17
N GLY A 174 3.82 13.94 -12.44
CA GLY A 174 2.46 13.97 -11.88
C GLY A 174 1.31 13.67 -12.86
N THR A 175 1.50 13.83 -14.17
CA THR A 175 0.44 13.65 -15.19
C THR A 175 0.78 12.64 -16.27
N GLY A 176 2.05 12.24 -16.40
CA GLY A 176 2.53 11.32 -17.41
C GLY A 176 2.16 9.84 -17.16
N PRO A 177 2.86 8.92 -17.84
CA PRO A 177 2.73 7.49 -17.59
C PRO A 177 2.98 7.14 -16.12
N LEU A 178 2.43 6.01 -15.67
CA LEU A 178 2.75 5.47 -14.35
C LEU A 178 4.24 5.12 -14.29
N VAL A 179 4.90 5.50 -13.20
CA VAL A 179 6.28 5.10 -12.91
C VAL A 179 6.28 3.60 -12.68
N ARG A 180 7.20 2.89 -13.35
CA ARG A 180 7.29 1.44 -13.25
C ARG A 180 7.93 1.04 -11.92
N ILE A 181 7.57 -0.15 -11.44
CA ILE A 181 8.14 -0.70 -10.20
C ILE A 181 9.64 -1.02 -10.32
N ASP A 182 10.09 -1.35 -11.53
CA ASP A 182 11.48 -1.65 -11.90
C ASP A 182 12.23 -0.43 -12.47
N ASP A 183 11.74 0.79 -12.23
CA ASP A 183 12.40 2.01 -12.70
C ASP A 183 13.75 2.22 -11.99
N LYS A 184 14.81 2.38 -12.78
CA LYS A 184 16.20 2.53 -12.30
C LYS A 184 16.41 3.68 -11.33
N ARG A 185 15.52 4.66 -11.29
CA ARG A 185 15.60 5.76 -10.31
C ARG A 185 15.52 5.26 -8.86
N PHE A 186 14.97 4.07 -8.65
CA PHE A 186 14.87 3.45 -7.33
C PHE A 186 16.07 2.56 -7.00
N ASP A 187 16.99 2.29 -7.93
CA ASP A 187 18.15 1.41 -7.69
C ASP A 187 18.96 1.84 -6.47
N PRO A 188 19.33 3.13 -6.29
CA PRO A 188 20.09 3.54 -5.10
C PRO A 188 19.31 3.39 -3.79
N MET A 189 17.98 3.45 -3.84
CA MET A 189 17.13 3.20 -2.67
C MET A 189 17.23 1.73 -2.24
N TRP A 190 17.18 0.80 -3.20
CA TRP A 190 17.30 -0.63 -2.95
C TRP A 190 18.70 -1.01 -2.49
N ASP A 191 19.73 -0.45 -3.13
CA ASP A 191 21.13 -0.67 -2.75
C ASP A 191 21.40 -0.17 -1.32
N ALA A 192 20.90 1.02 -0.96
CA ALA A 192 21.02 1.55 0.40
C ALA A 192 20.28 0.68 1.42
N ALA A 193 19.01 0.34 1.16
CA ALA A 193 18.24 -0.50 2.06
C ALA A 193 18.89 -1.89 2.28
N GLY A 194 19.37 -2.51 1.19
CA GLY A 194 20.07 -3.79 1.25
C GLY A 194 21.40 -3.70 2.01
N SER A 195 22.20 -2.67 1.75
CA SER A 195 23.51 -2.48 2.41
C SER A 195 23.38 -2.19 3.91
N LEU A 196 22.28 -1.53 4.32
CA LEU A 196 21.99 -1.19 5.71
C LEU A 196 21.20 -2.30 6.44
N GLY A 197 20.86 -3.40 5.75
CA GLY A 197 20.05 -4.48 6.33
C GLY A 197 18.63 -4.05 6.70
N MET A 198 18.09 -3.02 6.06
CA MET A 198 16.74 -2.52 6.32
C MET A 198 15.70 -3.42 5.64
N PRO A 199 14.72 -3.98 6.38
CA PRO A 199 13.62 -4.71 5.77
C PRO A 199 12.76 -3.78 4.91
N VAL A 200 12.32 -4.29 3.76
CA VAL A 200 11.42 -3.59 2.84
C VAL A 200 10.03 -4.20 2.90
N ALA A 201 9.04 -3.42 3.32
CA ALA A 201 7.63 -3.79 3.26
C ALA A 201 7.00 -3.21 1.99
N ILE A 202 6.57 -4.06 1.06
CA ILE A 202 5.96 -3.63 -0.21
C ILE A 202 4.45 -3.90 -0.19
N HIS A 203 3.65 -2.85 -0.43
CA HIS A 203 2.22 -2.96 -0.60
C HIS A 203 1.89 -3.03 -2.10
N THR A 204 1.56 -4.21 -2.62
CA THR A 204 1.39 -4.46 -4.07
C THR A 204 -0.05 -4.70 -4.53
N SER A 205 -1.03 -4.80 -3.64
CA SER A 205 -2.41 -5.14 -4.01
C SER A 205 -3.45 -4.51 -3.10
N ASP A 206 -4.58 -4.11 -3.68
CA ASP A 206 -5.80 -3.77 -2.94
C ASP A 206 -6.84 -4.91 -3.06
N PRO A 207 -7.78 -5.05 -2.10
CA PRO A 207 -8.85 -6.03 -2.19
C PRO A 207 -9.69 -5.86 -3.46
N GLU A 208 -10.20 -6.95 -4.04
CA GLU A 208 -11.07 -6.92 -5.23
C GLU A 208 -12.26 -5.96 -5.07
N ALA A 209 -12.78 -5.81 -3.85
CA ALA A 209 -13.85 -4.88 -3.50
C ALA A 209 -13.61 -3.45 -4.00
N PHE A 210 -12.36 -3.00 -4.10
CA PHE A 210 -12.01 -1.65 -4.55
C PHE A 210 -12.24 -1.45 -6.07
N PHE A 211 -12.39 -2.53 -6.82
CA PHE A 211 -12.60 -2.52 -8.27
C PHE A 211 -14.01 -2.93 -8.67
N LEU A 212 -14.86 -3.32 -7.71
CA LEU A 212 -16.28 -3.56 -7.93
C LEU A 212 -17.05 -2.24 -7.91
N PRO A 213 -18.18 -2.12 -8.64
CA PRO A 213 -19.07 -0.97 -8.49
C PRO A 213 -19.48 -0.79 -7.03
N ILE A 214 -19.63 0.46 -6.60
CA ILE A 214 -20.13 0.79 -5.26
C ILE A 214 -21.47 0.08 -5.06
N ASP A 215 -21.53 -0.77 -4.03
CA ASP A 215 -22.78 -1.35 -3.58
C ASP A 215 -23.64 -0.32 -2.87
N ARG A 216 -24.92 -0.63 -2.81
CA ARG A 216 -25.93 0.29 -2.29
C ARG A 216 -25.66 0.65 -0.85
#